data_AF-A0A7S1VIF0-F1
#
_entry.id   AF-A0A7S1VIF0-F1
#
_cell.length_a   1.000
_cell.length_b   1.000
_cell.length_c   1.000
_cell.angle_alpha   90.00
_cell.angle_beta   90.00
_cell.angle_gamma   90.00
#
_symmetry.space_group_name_H-M   'P 1'
#
loop_
_entity.id
_entity.type
_entity.pdbx_description
1 polymer ?
#
loop_
_entity_poly.entity_id
_entity_poly.type
_entity_poly.pdbx_seq_one_letter_code
_entity_poly.pdbx_strand_id
1 'polypeptide(L)'
;SDADCRSFTVSFTVHADGSLHDAACSSLMHRRGTIVRMTYEEAEAQLEARSNSALVALEAAAGARRSLRTRRGAVSLGRRAGLAVSLAADGSLQLEPVRVARRASTLVEEMMVAAGEAAATLLVDAGLGEAGVFRVQPAPRAAHGGEAGGTVDDPLAALAGTKAGSAERLVAEQALLSCLAPASLAATVGPHWAAGLPAYSQATSPLRRYSDCLTHRLLRDPTHRLPASLLPSLSLRTRQVRDISRRVTDDLALAAARQAGEHLTAIVVSPPTGGRVRVLVPTLGISRTVSLAPLGIRTAPAVAATLAIPPALLGD
;
A
#
# COMPACT_ATOMS: atom_id res chain seq x y z
N SER A 1 -11.15 25.91 4.09
CA SER A 1 -11.92 26.00 2.81
C SER A 1 -12.55 27.37 2.73
N ASP A 2 -12.53 28.01 1.55
CA ASP A 2 -13.16 29.33 1.33
C ASP A 2 -14.65 29.26 1.00
N ALA A 3 -15.22 28.05 0.91
CA ALA A 3 -16.64 27.83 0.67
C ALA A 3 -17.19 26.67 1.52
N ASP A 4 -18.51 26.67 1.69
CA ASP A 4 -19.26 25.51 2.18
C ASP A 4 -19.04 24.32 1.25
N CYS A 5 -18.90 23.13 1.81
CA CYS A 5 -18.77 21.91 1.01
C CYS A 5 -19.63 20.78 1.55
N ARG A 6 -20.18 19.99 0.64
CA ARG A 6 -20.90 18.76 0.98
C ARG A 6 -19.93 17.60 0.98
N SER A 7 -20.09 16.70 1.93
CA SER A 7 -19.38 15.42 1.98
C SER A 7 -20.35 14.26 2.03
N PHE A 8 -19.93 13.13 1.48
CA PHE A 8 -20.50 11.84 1.83
C PHE A 8 -19.70 11.32 3.02
N THR A 9 -20.37 11.09 4.13
CA THR A 9 -19.75 10.74 5.41
C THR A 9 -20.05 9.30 5.73
N VAL A 10 -19.00 8.55 6.07
CA VAL A 10 -19.12 7.25 6.74
C VAL A 10 -18.72 7.49 8.19
N SER A 11 -19.66 7.31 9.11
CA SER A 11 -19.44 7.44 10.56
C SER A 11 -19.43 6.06 11.21
N PHE A 12 -18.65 5.91 12.27
CA PHE A 12 -18.54 4.69 13.06
C PHE A 12 -17.91 4.99 14.42
N THR A 13 -18.16 4.12 15.40
CA THR A 13 -17.51 4.11 16.71
C THR A 13 -16.34 3.11 16.69
N VAL A 14 -15.16 3.54 17.14
CA VAL A 14 -14.01 2.65 17.34
C VAL A 14 -13.93 2.28 18.82
N HIS A 15 -14.07 0.99 19.13
CA HIS A 15 -13.92 0.49 20.50
C HIS A 15 -12.45 0.29 20.88
N ALA A 16 -12.18 0.13 22.18
CA ALA A 16 -10.83 -0.05 22.71
C ALA A 16 -10.10 -1.28 22.16
N ASP A 17 -10.84 -2.33 21.77
CA ASP A 17 -10.28 -3.53 21.13
C ASP A 17 -9.96 -3.34 19.64
N GLY A 18 -10.38 -2.20 19.07
CA GLY A 18 -10.27 -1.83 17.67
C GLY A 18 -11.48 -2.23 16.82
N SER A 19 -12.53 -2.83 17.35
CA SER A 19 -13.73 -3.16 16.57
C SER A 19 -14.49 -1.90 16.14
N LEU A 20 -15.23 -1.99 15.02
CA LEU A 20 -16.08 -0.92 14.52
C LEU A 20 -17.54 -1.22 14.84
N HIS A 21 -18.24 -0.24 15.38
CA HIS A 21 -19.66 -0.29 15.70
C HIS A 21 -20.40 0.93 15.13
N ASP A 22 -21.73 0.86 15.11
CA ASP A 22 -22.61 1.97 14.72
C ASP A 22 -22.24 2.61 13.37
N ALA A 23 -21.84 1.77 12.41
CA ALA A 23 -21.51 2.22 11.08
C ALA A 23 -22.76 2.83 10.42
N ALA A 24 -22.62 4.00 9.83
CA ALA A 24 -23.69 4.65 9.08
C ALA A 24 -23.11 5.50 7.96
N CYS A 25 -23.93 5.80 6.95
CA CYS A 25 -23.59 6.78 5.93
C CYS A 25 -24.61 7.93 5.89
N SER A 26 -24.12 9.15 5.70
CA SER A 26 -24.94 10.35 5.60
C SER A 26 -24.33 11.37 4.65
N SER A 27 -25.07 12.44 4.35
CA SER A 27 -24.51 13.61 3.68
C SER A 27 -24.37 14.74 4.69
N LEU A 28 -23.15 15.24 4.88
CA LEU A 28 -22.88 16.36 5.78
C LEU A 28 -22.54 17.63 4.99
N MET A 29 -22.92 18.77 5.54
CA MET A 29 -22.52 20.07 5.06
C MET A 29 -21.49 20.66 6.01
N HIS A 30 -20.26 20.81 5.52
CA HIS A 30 -19.22 21.52 6.23
C HIS A 30 -19.33 23.00 5.88
N ARG A 31 -19.61 23.82 6.90
CA ARG A 31 -19.63 25.28 6.75
C ARG A 31 -18.22 25.81 6.51
N ARG A 32 -18.12 26.93 5.80
CA ARG A 32 -16.88 27.68 5.63
C ARG A 32 -16.22 27.90 7.00
N GLY A 33 -14.90 27.69 7.06
CA GLY A 33 -14.11 27.87 8.28
C GLY A 33 -14.07 26.68 9.25
N THR A 34 -14.89 25.62 9.07
CA THR A 34 -14.84 24.44 9.98
C THR A 34 -13.78 23.40 9.59
N ILE A 35 -13.28 23.45 8.35
CA ILE A 35 -12.24 22.55 7.86
C ILE A 35 -10.89 23.24 7.93
N VAL A 36 -10.00 22.70 8.75
CA VAL A 36 -8.59 23.06 8.81
C VAL A 36 -7.82 22.22 7.80
N ARG A 37 -7.15 22.88 6.86
CA ARG A 37 -6.18 22.21 5.99
C ARG A 37 -4.88 22.06 6.78
N MET A 38 -4.34 20.85 6.79
CA MET A 38 -3.13 20.52 7.54
C MET A 38 -2.25 19.61 6.70
N THR A 39 -0.94 19.84 6.73
CA THR A 39 0.05 18.92 6.16
C THR A 39 0.32 17.76 7.11
N TYR A 40 0.97 16.71 6.61
CA TYR A 40 1.36 15.59 7.46
C TYR A 40 2.40 16.01 8.50
N GLU A 41 3.30 16.92 8.14
CA GLU A 41 4.34 17.47 9.02
C GLU A 41 3.74 18.31 10.15
N GLU A 42 2.75 19.15 9.85
CA GLU A 42 2.02 19.94 10.85
C GLU A 42 1.26 19.02 11.82
N ALA A 43 0.59 17.99 11.29
CA ALA A 43 -0.12 17.01 12.10
C ALA A 43 0.83 16.21 13.01
N GLU A 44 2.00 15.82 12.50
CA GLU A 44 3.03 15.12 13.26
C GLU A 44 3.53 15.98 14.43
N ALA A 45 3.84 17.26 14.19
CA ALA A 45 4.28 18.19 15.22
C ALA A 45 3.22 18.38 16.33
N GLN A 46 1.93 18.45 15.96
CA GLN A 46 0.84 18.56 16.93
C GLN A 46 0.62 17.24 17.71
N LEU A 47 0.82 16.09 17.07
CA LEU A 47 0.77 14.77 17.72
C LEU A 47 1.93 14.57 18.69
N GLU A 48 3.13 15.08 18.36
CA GLU A 48 4.32 15.04 19.22
C GLU A 48 4.17 15.95 20.42
N ALA A 49 3.77 17.20 20.21
CA ALA A 49 3.48 18.15 21.29
C ALA A 49 2.20 17.81 22.08
N ARG A 50 1.39 16.85 21.59
CA ARG A 50 0.06 16.52 22.13
C ARG A 50 -0.86 17.74 22.27
N SER A 51 -0.71 18.73 21.39
CA SER A 51 -1.39 20.02 21.47
C SER A 51 -2.80 20.01 20.85
N ASN A 52 -3.16 18.94 20.14
CA ASN A 52 -4.46 18.79 19.50
C ASN A 52 -5.14 17.49 19.99
N SER A 53 -6.14 17.64 20.86
CA SER A 53 -6.83 16.51 21.49
C SER A 53 -7.57 15.61 20.50
N ALA A 54 -8.09 16.17 19.40
CA ALA A 54 -8.76 15.39 18.36
C ALA A 54 -7.78 14.50 17.61
N LEU A 55 -6.59 15.01 17.27
CA LEU A 55 -5.53 14.19 16.65
C LEU A 55 -5.05 13.09 17.60
N VAL A 56 -4.89 13.39 18.89
CA VAL A 56 -4.50 12.39 19.90
C VAL A 56 -5.55 11.28 20.03
N ALA A 57 -6.84 11.63 20.01
CA ALA A 57 -7.93 10.64 20.02
C ALA A 57 -7.94 9.76 18.77
N LEU A 58 -7.75 10.37 17.58
CA LEU A 58 -7.64 9.65 16.32
C LEU A 58 -6.41 8.73 16.27
N GLU A 59 -5.28 9.15 16.84
CA GLU A 59 -4.08 8.31 16.95
C GLU A 59 -4.34 7.08 17.83
N ALA A 60 -5.02 7.26 18.98
CA ALA A 60 -5.39 6.16 19.85
C ALA A 60 -6.33 5.17 19.12
N ALA A 61 -7.34 5.68 18.41
CA ALA A 61 -8.22 4.86 17.58
C ALA A 61 -7.43 4.11 16.49
N ALA A 62 -6.52 4.78 15.77
CA ALA A 62 -5.66 4.16 14.78
C ALA A 62 -4.78 3.04 15.37
N GLY A 63 -4.24 3.25 16.57
CA GLY A 63 -3.47 2.23 17.29
C GLY A 63 -4.29 0.98 17.63
N ALA A 64 -5.52 1.16 18.12
CA ALA A 64 -6.45 0.05 18.39
C ALA A 64 -6.81 -0.71 17.10
N ARG A 65 -7.13 0.02 16.02
CA ARG A 65 -7.43 -0.52 14.69
C ARG A 65 -6.27 -1.35 14.12
N ARG A 66 -5.05 -0.80 14.17
CA ARG A 66 -3.84 -1.48 13.70
C ARG A 66 -3.57 -2.75 14.51
N SER A 67 -3.77 -2.69 15.82
CA SER A 67 -3.59 -3.84 16.72
C SER A 67 -4.58 -4.96 16.39
N LEU A 68 -5.87 -4.64 16.18
CA LEU A 68 -6.87 -5.62 15.75
C LEU A 68 -6.51 -6.26 14.41
N ARG A 69 -6.18 -5.45 13.41
CA ARG A 69 -5.79 -5.95 12.08
C ARG A 69 -4.56 -6.86 12.15
N THR A 70 -3.57 -6.50 12.97
CA THR A 70 -2.38 -7.33 13.20
C THR A 70 -2.75 -8.68 13.82
N ARG A 71 -3.64 -8.71 14.83
CA ARG A 71 -4.17 -9.97 15.40
C ARG A 71 -4.96 -10.80 14.39
N ARG A 72 -5.59 -10.16 13.40
CA ARG A 72 -6.25 -10.80 12.26
C ARG A 72 -5.31 -11.22 11.12
N GLY A 73 -3.98 -11.09 11.30
CA GLY A 73 -2.99 -11.50 10.31
C GLY A 73 -2.73 -10.49 9.20
N ALA A 74 -3.08 -9.21 9.39
CA ALA A 74 -2.72 -8.17 8.44
C ALA A 74 -1.21 -8.09 8.25
N VAL A 75 -0.78 -8.02 6.99
CA VAL A 75 0.63 -7.93 6.64
C VAL A 75 1.10 -6.49 6.78
N SER A 76 2.10 -6.28 7.64
CA SER A 76 2.80 -5.01 7.77
C SER A 76 4.13 -5.07 7.03
N LEU A 77 4.12 -4.74 5.74
CA LEU A 77 5.36 -4.47 4.99
C LEU A 77 5.87 -3.08 5.34
N GLY A 78 7.19 -2.91 5.48
CA GLY A 78 7.75 -1.60 5.71
C GLY A 78 7.38 -0.64 4.57
N ARG A 79 7.02 0.60 4.89
CA ARG A 79 7.00 1.67 3.88
C ARG A 79 8.42 1.79 3.36
N ARG A 80 8.64 1.40 2.09
CA ARG A 80 9.94 1.53 1.45
C ARG A 80 10.36 2.99 1.52
N ALA A 81 11.58 3.26 1.99
CA ALA A 81 12.19 4.56 1.79
C ALA A 81 12.33 4.74 0.27
N GLY A 82 11.40 5.47 -0.33
CA GLY A 82 11.45 5.80 -1.75
C GLY A 82 12.23 7.08 -1.96
N LEU A 83 12.80 7.22 -3.14
CA LEU A 83 13.16 8.53 -3.67
C LEU A 83 11.98 9.04 -4.51
N ALA A 84 11.53 10.25 -4.24
CA ALA A 84 10.68 10.98 -5.16
C ALA A 84 11.56 11.48 -6.30
N VAL A 85 11.14 11.25 -7.53
CA VAL A 85 11.77 11.87 -8.70
C VAL A 85 11.02 13.16 -9.02
N SER A 86 11.71 14.28 -8.96
CA SER A 86 11.20 15.58 -9.40
C SER A 86 11.95 16.04 -10.64
N LEU A 87 11.27 16.81 -11.50
CA LEU A 87 11.88 17.49 -12.63
C LEU A 87 12.12 18.94 -12.20
N ALA A 88 13.39 19.35 -12.18
CA ALA A 88 13.76 20.73 -11.90
C ALA A 88 13.41 21.64 -13.09
N ALA A 89 13.37 22.95 -12.83
CA ALA A 89 13.03 23.95 -13.85
C ALA A 89 14.00 23.97 -15.05
N ASP A 90 15.24 23.51 -14.85
CA ASP A 90 16.26 23.37 -15.90
C ASP A 90 16.17 22.05 -16.69
N GLY A 91 15.17 21.21 -16.39
CA GLY A 91 14.98 19.90 -17.01
C GLY A 91 15.81 18.76 -16.42
N SER A 92 16.58 19.01 -15.35
CA SER A 92 17.32 17.96 -14.64
C SER A 92 16.41 17.12 -13.74
N LEU A 93 16.74 15.84 -13.57
CA LEU A 93 16.03 14.94 -12.66
C LEU A 93 16.68 15.00 -11.27
N GLN A 94 15.87 15.24 -10.25
CA GLN A 94 16.31 15.24 -8.86
C GLN A 94 15.71 14.06 -8.10
N LEU A 95 16.51 13.44 -7.26
CA LEU A 95 16.10 12.37 -6.36
C LEU A 95 16.04 12.89 -4.93
N GLU A 96 14.85 12.96 -4.37
CA GLU A 96 14.65 13.40 -2.99
C GLU A 96 14.17 12.24 -2.11
N PRO A 97 14.79 12.01 -0.94
CA PRO A 97 14.24 11.08 0.04
C PRO A 97 12.81 11.46 0.40
N VAL A 98 11.87 10.52 0.22
CA VAL A 98 10.50 10.71 0.68
C VAL A 98 10.53 10.73 2.21
N ARG A 99 10.39 11.93 2.79
CA ARG A 99 10.15 12.09 4.22
C ARG A 99 8.74 11.58 4.53
N VAL A 100 8.64 10.65 5.48
CA VAL A 100 7.36 10.06 5.88
C VAL A 100 7.08 10.48 7.31
N ALA A 101 6.11 11.39 7.50
CA ALA A 101 5.55 11.66 8.82
C ALA A 101 4.77 10.41 9.29
N ARG A 102 5.42 9.58 10.11
CA ARG A 102 4.98 8.19 10.32
C ARG A 102 3.69 8.11 11.13
N ARG A 103 3.52 8.94 12.17
CA ARG A 103 2.34 8.88 13.03
C ARG A 103 1.12 9.40 12.30
N ALA A 104 1.21 10.58 11.71
CA ALA A 104 0.13 11.21 10.96
C ALA A 104 -0.28 10.38 9.73
N SER A 105 0.67 9.84 8.98
CA SER A 105 0.36 9.00 7.81
C SER A 105 -0.25 7.64 8.19
N THR A 106 0.17 7.05 9.32
CA THR A 106 -0.44 5.81 9.84
C THR A 106 -1.85 6.06 10.36
N LEU A 107 -2.06 7.18 11.07
CA LEU A 107 -3.38 7.59 11.55
C LEU A 107 -4.37 7.69 10.38
N VAL A 108 -4.02 8.46 9.34
CA VAL A 108 -4.88 8.61 8.16
C VAL A 108 -5.11 7.28 7.46
N GLU A 109 -4.07 6.45 7.30
CA GLU A 109 -4.20 5.13 6.69
C GLU A 109 -5.20 4.25 7.44
N GLU A 110 -5.06 4.12 8.76
CA GLU A 110 -5.95 3.27 9.56
C GLU A 110 -7.39 3.79 9.59
N MET A 111 -7.60 5.11 9.62
CA MET A 111 -8.94 5.69 9.53
C MET A 111 -9.58 5.49 8.15
N MET A 112 -8.80 5.60 7.07
CA MET A 112 -9.29 5.31 5.71
C MET A 112 -9.62 3.82 5.52
N VAL A 113 -8.81 2.93 6.10
CA VAL A 113 -9.07 1.49 6.08
C VAL A 113 -10.30 1.16 6.91
N ALA A 114 -10.46 1.74 8.11
CA ALA A 114 -11.66 1.58 8.94
C ALA A 114 -12.93 2.04 8.21
N ALA A 115 -12.89 3.21 7.56
CA ALA A 115 -14.01 3.69 6.75
C ALA A 115 -14.36 2.74 5.59
N GLY A 116 -13.37 2.07 5.01
CA GLY A 116 -13.60 1.07 3.96
C GLY A 116 -14.13 -0.28 4.48
N GLU A 117 -13.76 -0.70 5.69
CA GLU A 117 -14.38 -1.85 6.37
C GLU A 117 -15.84 -1.52 6.71
N ALA A 118 -16.10 -0.35 7.32
CA ALA A 118 -17.46 0.12 7.62
C ALA A 118 -18.33 0.23 6.36
N ALA A 119 -17.80 0.79 5.27
CA ALA A 119 -18.51 0.86 4.00
C ALA A 119 -18.85 -0.53 3.44
N ALA A 120 -17.96 -1.52 3.58
CA ALA A 120 -18.23 -2.89 3.15
C ALA A 120 -19.32 -3.54 4.00
N THR A 121 -19.27 -3.37 5.33
CA THR A 121 -20.31 -3.82 6.24
C THR A 121 -21.67 -3.23 5.86
N LEU A 122 -21.75 -1.92 5.65
CA LEU A 122 -22.99 -1.25 5.24
C LEU A 122 -23.56 -1.78 3.91
N LEU A 123 -22.71 -2.10 2.94
CA LEU A 123 -23.16 -2.72 1.69
C LEU A 123 -23.74 -4.12 1.95
N VAL A 124 -23.07 -4.93 2.78
CA VAL A 124 -23.54 -6.27 3.14
C VAL A 124 -24.88 -6.20 3.88
N ASP A 125 -24.99 -5.31 4.87
CA ASP A 125 -26.22 -5.11 5.65
C ASP A 125 -27.38 -4.62 4.79
N ALA A 126 -27.09 -3.88 3.71
CA ALA A 126 -28.08 -3.47 2.71
C ALA A 126 -28.44 -4.58 1.69
N GLY A 127 -27.96 -5.82 1.88
CA GLY A 127 -28.24 -6.96 1.00
C GLY A 127 -27.38 -6.99 -0.28
N LEU A 128 -26.31 -6.20 -0.36
CA LEU A 128 -25.42 -6.13 -1.53
C LEU A 128 -24.20 -7.06 -1.44
N GLY A 129 -24.25 -8.10 -0.61
CA GLY A 129 -23.16 -9.07 -0.47
C GLY A 129 -22.72 -9.74 -1.78
N GLU A 130 -23.61 -9.86 -2.78
CA GLU A 130 -23.33 -10.47 -4.09
C GLU A 130 -23.40 -9.49 -5.27
N ALA A 131 -23.73 -8.22 -5.02
CA ALA A 131 -23.95 -7.20 -6.06
C ALA A 131 -23.27 -5.86 -5.74
N GLY A 132 -22.39 -5.84 -4.72
CA GLY A 132 -21.73 -4.65 -4.21
C GLY A 132 -20.47 -4.28 -4.98
N VAL A 133 -19.62 -3.46 -4.35
CA VAL A 133 -18.28 -3.12 -4.85
C VAL A 133 -17.29 -3.39 -3.74
N PHE A 134 -16.64 -4.55 -3.82
CA PHE A 134 -15.67 -5.00 -2.85
C PHE A 134 -14.27 -5.02 -3.45
N ARG A 135 -13.27 -4.85 -2.59
CA ARG A 135 -11.86 -4.98 -2.92
C ARG A 135 -11.34 -6.25 -2.26
N VAL A 136 -11.25 -7.31 -3.03
CA VAL A 136 -10.92 -8.65 -2.54
C VAL A 136 -9.47 -9.00 -2.84
N GLN A 137 -8.87 -9.78 -1.95
CA GLN A 137 -7.56 -10.37 -2.14
C GLN A 137 -7.56 -11.75 -1.48
N PRO A 138 -7.47 -12.84 -2.26
CA PRO A 138 -7.42 -14.18 -1.70
C PRO A 138 -6.10 -14.42 -0.95
N ALA A 139 -6.04 -15.52 -0.21
CA ALA A 139 -4.81 -15.98 0.42
C ALA A 139 -3.69 -16.19 -0.63
N PRO A 140 -2.40 -16.04 -0.24
CA PRO A 140 -1.26 -16.30 -1.10
C PRO A 140 -1.29 -17.70 -1.70
N ARG A 141 -0.83 -17.87 -2.96
CA ARG A 141 -0.82 -19.18 -3.65
C ARG A 141 0.07 -20.22 -2.94
N ALA A 142 1.13 -19.78 -2.26
CA ALA A 142 2.03 -20.65 -1.51
C ALA A 142 1.41 -21.26 -0.24
N ALA A 143 0.23 -20.79 0.21
CA ALA A 143 -0.54 -21.46 1.26
C ALA A 143 -1.11 -22.83 0.80
N HIS A 144 -0.90 -23.22 -0.47
CA HIS A 144 -1.33 -24.49 -1.07
C HIS A 144 -0.16 -25.29 -1.70
N GLY A 145 1.07 -25.16 -1.20
CA GLY A 145 2.17 -26.08 -1.54
C GLY A 145 2.64 -26.05 -3.00
N GLY A 146 2.32 -25.01 -3.77
CA GLY A 146 2.85 -24.82 -5.11
C GLY A 146 4.20 -24.10 -5.07
N GLU A 147 5.14 -24.54 -5.91
CA GLU A 147 6.49 -23.98 -6.12
C GLU A 147 6.43 -22.49 -6.52
N ALA A 148 6.20 -21.60 -5.56
CA ALA A 148 6.60 -20.22 -5.69
C ALA A 148 8.11 -20.20 -5.53
N GLY A 149 8.85 -19.65 -6.49
CA GLY A 149 10.31 -19.51 -6.44
C GLY A 149 10.83 -18.55 -5.36
N GLY A 150 10.25 -18.59 -4.16
CA GLY A 150 10.69 -17.93 -2.95
C GLY A 150 11.61 -18.85 -2.15
N THR A 151 12.73 -18.30 -1.69
CA THR A 151 13.74 -18.98 -0.88
C THR A 151 13.36 -19.15 0.59
N VAL A 152 12.19 -18.64 0.97
CA VAL A 152 11.76 -18.56 2.35
C VAL A 152 10.50 -19.42 2.46
N ASP A 153 10.63 -20.57 3.14
CA ASP A 153 9.55 -21.55 3.29
C ASP A 153 8.32 -20.96 3.97
N ASP A 154 8.53 -20.12 5.00
CA ASP A 154 7.49 -19.32 5.65
C ASP A 154 7.89 -17.83 5.71
N PRO A 155 7.49 -17.04 4.70
CA PRO A 155 7.77 -15.61 4.67
C PRO A 155 7.15 -14.83 5.84
N LEU A 156 6.03 -15.29 6.41
CA LEU A 156 5.39 -14.60 7.53
C LEU A 156 6.17 -14.81 8.83
N ALA A 157 6.57 -16.04 9.12
CA ALA A 157 7.41 -16.35 10.27
C ALA A 157 8.77 -15.62 10.17
N ALA A 158 9.37 -15.60 8.98
CA ALA A 158 10.60 -14.86 8.72
C ALA A 158 10.43 -13.35 8.97
N LEU A 159 9.31 -12.74 8.57
CA LEU A 159 9.03 -11.32 8.86
C LEU A 159 8.85 -11.04 10.36
N ALA A 160 8.31 -11.97 11.14
CA ALA A 160 8.17 -11.82 12.58
C ALA A 160 9.51 -11.94 13.32
N GLY A 161 10.40 -12.80 12.84
CA GLY A 161 11.72 -13.05 13.44
C GLY A 161 12.84 -12.09 13.02
N THR A 162 12.60 -11.21 12.05
CA THR A 162 13.65 -10.33 11.48
C THR A 162 13.53 -8.88 11.93
N LYS A 163 14.69 -8.22 12.12
CA LYS A 163 14.75 -6.81 12.52
C LYS A 163 14.28 -5.90 11.39
N ALA A 164 13.51 -4.86 11.73
CA ALA A 164 13.11 -3.82 10.79
C ALA A 164 14.32 -3.21 10.06
N GLY A 165 14.26 -3.17 8.72
CA GLY A 165 15.34 -2.64 7.88
C GLY A 165 16.52 -3.58 7.62
N SER A 166 16.54 -4.80 8.17
CA SER A 166 17.61 -5.76 7.87
C SER A 166 17.48 -6.33 6.45
N ALA A 167 18.58 -6.85 5.91
CA ALA A 167 18.59 -7.46 4.59
C ALA A 167 17.67 -8.71 4.55
N GLU A 168 17.70 -9.52 5.61
CA GLU A 168 16.87 -10.70 5.79
C GLU A 168 15.38 -10.34 5.80
N ARG A 169 15.02 -9.22 6.47
CA ARG A 169 13.64 -8.73 6.43
C ARG A 169 13.23 -8.36 5.01
N LEU A 170 14.07 -7.65 4.27
CA LEU A 170 13.78 -7.26 2.89
C LEU A 170 13.63 -8.48 1.96
N VAL A 171 14.43 -9.53 2.17
CA VAL A 171 14.28 -10.83 1.49
C VAL A 171 12.91 -11.43 1.81
N ALA A 172 12.53 -11.51 3.08
CA ALA A 172 11.23 -12.04 3.50
C ALA A 172 10.05 -11.22 2.94
N GLU A 173 10.17 -9.89 2.89
CA GLU A 173 9.16 -9.01 2.28
C GLU A 173 9.03 -9.27 0.76
N GLN A 174 10.14 -9.48 0.03
CA GLN A 174 10.08 -9.85 -1.39
C GLN A 174 9.46 -11.23 -1.60
N ALA A 175 9.83 -12.21 -0.77
CA ALA A 175 9.28 -13.55 -0.84
C ALA A 175 7.76 -13.53 -0.63
N LEU A 176 7.26 -12.83 0.40
CA LEU A 176 5.83 -12.70 0.65
C LEU A 176 5.10 -12.00 -0.51
N LEU A 177 5.66 -10.90 -1.04
CA LEU A 177 5.10 -10.19 -2.18
C LEU A 177 5.00 -11.06 -3.43
N SER A 178 5.91 -12.01 -3.62
CA SER A 178 5.89 -12.94 -4.76
C SER A 178 4.76 -13.98 -4.67
N CYS A 179 4.33 -14.30 -3.44
CA CYS A 179 3.26 -15.27 -3.18
C CYS A 179 1.85 -14.65 -3.21
N LEU A 180 1.76 -13.32 -3.03
CA LEU A 180 0.49 -12.60 -2.94
C LEU A 180 -0.22 -12.47 -4.29
N ALA A 181 -1.51 -12.82 -4.31
CA ALA A 181 -2.37 -12.46 -5.42
C ALA A 181 -2.61 -10.94 -5.45
N PRO A 182 -2.67 -10.30 -6.64
CA PRO A 182 -3.09 -8.91 -6.74
C PRO A 182 -4.54 -8.76 -6.26
N ALA A 183 -4.82 -7.72 -5.45
CA ALA A 183 -6.19 -7.39 -5.09
C ALA A 183 -6.99 -6.91 -6.32
N SER A 184 -8.26 -7.30 -6.43
CA SER A 184 -9.17 -6.93 -7.52
C SER A 184 -10.48 -6.35 -6.99
N LEU A 185 -11.26 -5.70 -7.86
CA LEU A 185 -12.65 -5.39 -7.56
C LEU A 185 -13.51 -6.63 -7.82
N ALA A 186 -14.47 -6.88 -6.95
CA ALA A 186 -15.44 -7.97 -7.08
C ALA A 186 -16.86 -7.48 -6.69
N ALA A 187 -17.87 -8.10 -7.29
CA ALA A 187 -19.27 -7.86 -6.95
C ALA A 187 -19.67 -8.58 -5.66
N THR A 188 -19.06 -9.74 -5.41
CA THR A 188 -19.26 -10.54 -4.22
C THR A 188 -18.28 -10.15 -3.12
N VAL A 189 -18.78 -10.07 -1.89
CA VAL A 189 -17.98 -9.84 -0.70
C VAL A 189 -16.95 -10.95 -0.53
N GLY A 190 -15.76 -10.57 -0.08
CA GLY A 190 -14.69 -11.51 0.19
C GLY A 190 -13.57 -10.85 0.97
N PRO A 191 -12.66 -11.67 1.53
CA PRO A 191 -11.59 -11.17 2.37
C PRO A 191 -10.59 -10.34 1.56
N HIS A 192 -9.96 -9.39 2.25
CA HIS A 192 -8.74 -8.76 1.80
C HIS A 192 -7.58 -9.28 2.66
N TRP A 193 -6.98 -10.40 2.24
CA TRP A 193 -6.04 -11.17 3.06
C TRP A 193 -4.92 -10.32 3.66
N ALA A 194 -4.17 -9.57 2.85
CA ALA A 194 -3.04 -8.79 3.37
C ALA A 194 -3.47 -7.64 4.29
N ALA A 195 -4.74 -7.23 4.24
CA ALA A 195 -5.26 -6.17 5.11
C ALA A 195 -5.81 -6.72 6.44
N GLY A 196 -5.98 -8.05 6.59
CA GLY A 196 -6.60 -8.66 7.77
C GLY A 196 -8.08 -8.30 7.91
N LEU A 197 -8.79 -8.13 6.79
CA LEU A 197 -10.19 -7.71 6.77
C LEU A 197 -11.09 -8.78 6.12
N PRO A 198 -12.23 -9.14 6.75
CA PRO A 198 -13.18 -10.09 6.17
C PRO A 198 -13.96 -9.49 4.99
N ALA A 199 -14.16 -8.17 4.99
CA ALA A 199 -14.79 -7.42 3.92
C ALA A 199 -14.14 -6.04 3.82
N TYR A 200 -13.97 -5.52 2.60
CA TYR A 200 -13.38 -4.20 2.38
C TYR A 200 -13.88 -3.57 1.09
N SER A 201 -14.27 -2.30 1.16
CA SER A 201 -14.75 -1.51 0.02
C SER A 201 -14.04 -0.17 0.01
N GLN A 202 -13.56 0.25 -1.15
CA GLN A 202 -12.93 1.57 -1.26
C GLN A 202 -14.02 2.64 -1.30
N ALA A 203 -13.97 3.60 -0.37
CA ALA A 203 -14.98 4.66 -0.23
C ALA A 203 -14.40 6.07 0.03
N THR A 204 -13.08 6.19 0.12
CA THR A 204 -12.41 7.36 0.71
C THR A 204 -11.67 8.23 -0.31
N SER A 205 -11.75 7.92 -1.61
CA SER A 205 -11.17 8.79 -2.66
C SER A 205 -11.96 8.82 -3.98
N PRO A 206 -13.27 9.17 -3.96
CA PRO A 206 -14.12 9.23 -5.16
C PRO A 206 -13.60 10.17 -6.26
N LEU A 207 -12.89 11.25 -5.89
CA LEU A 207 -12.33 12.20 -6.87
C LEU A 207 -11.29 11.60 -7.82
N ARG A 208 -10.65 10.49 -7.41
CA ARG A 208 -9.55 9.86 -8.18
C ARG A 208 -9.76 8.36 -8.42
N ARG A 209 -10.87 7.79 -7.94
CA ARG A 209 -11.21 6.37 -8.10
C ARG A 209 -12.69 6.22 -8.35
N TYR A 210 -13.03 5.77 -9.55
CA TYR A 210 -14.42 5.53 -9.93
C TYR A 210 -15.10 4.44 -9.08
N SER A 211 -14.35 3.45 -8.59
CA SER A 211 -14.86 2.43 -7.65
C SER A 211 -15.46 3.05 -6.39
N ASP A 212 -14.82 4.09 -5.84
CA ASP A 212 -15.30 4.77 -4.65
C ASP A 212 -16.59 5.56 -4.94
N CYS A 213 -16.74 6.12 -6.14
CA CYS A 213 -18.01 6.71 -6.58
C CYS A 213 -19.12 5.66 -6.67
N LEU A 214 -18.82 4.45 -7.14
CA LEU A 214 -19.80 3.36 -7.20
C LEU A 214 -20.21 2.92 -5.78
N THR A 215 -19.26 2.79 -4.86
CA THR A 215 -19.55 2.55 -3.44
C THR A 215 -20.48 3.62 -2.87
N HIS A 216 -20.22 4.90 -3.12
CA HIS A 216 -21.08 6.01 -2.67
C HIS A 216 -22.49 5.92 -3.25
N ARG A 217 -22.62 5.57 -4.53
CA ARG A 217 -23.92 5.41 -5.19
C ARG A 217 -24.72 4.26 -4.57
N LEU A 218 -24.10 3.10 -4.39
CA LEU A 218 -24.76 1.93 -3.81
C LEU A 218 -25.15 2.13 -2.34
N LEU A 219 -24.34 2.84 -1.56
CA LEU A 219 -24.68 3.18 -0.17
C LEU A 219 -25.84 4.19 -0.08
N ARG A 220 -26.01 5.06 -1.10
CA ARG A 220 -27.15 5.98 -1.17
C ARG A 220 -28.41 5.32 -1.70
N ASP A 221 -28.24 4.42 -2.66
CA ASP A 221 -29.31 3.71 -3.34
C ASP A 221 -28.91 2.24 -3.58
N PRO A 222 -29.26 1.33 -2.66
CA PRO A 222 -28.98 -0.09 -2.79
C PRO A 222 -29.72 -0.77 -3.95
N THR A 223 -30.69 -0.10 -4.56
CA THR A 223 -31.43 -0.64 -5.71
C THR A 223 -30.67 -0.46 -7.03
N HIS A 224 -29.63 0.38 -7.04
CA HIS A 224 -28.81 0.58 -8.22
C HIS A 224 -28.15 -0.72 -8.68
N ARG A 225 -28.11 -0.95 -9.99
CA ARG A 225 -27.55 -2.17 -10.60
C ARG A 225 -26.31 -1.80 -11.42
N LEU A 226 -25.23 -2.53 -11.16
CA LEU A 226 -23.98 -2.37 -11.91
C LEU A 226 -23.93 -3.35 -13.08
N PRO A 227 -23.45 -2.95 -14.27
CA PRO A 227 -23.18 -3.87 -15.35
C PRO A 227 -22.14 -4.93 -14.94
N ALA A 228 -22.39 -6.20 -15.28
CA ALA A 228 -21.52 -7.33 -14.89
C ALA A 228 -20.05 -7.16 -15.31
N SER A 229 -19.80 -6.50 -16.45
CA SER A 229 -18.45 -6.27 -17.00
C SER A 229 -17.70 -5.09 -16.37
N LEU A 230 -18.38 -4.24 -15.58
CA LEU A 230 -17.83 -2.98 -15.10
C LEU A 230 -16.64 -3.20 -14.14
N LEU A 231 -16.82 -4.00 -13.08
CA LEU A 231 -15.78 -4.23 -12.08
C LEU A 231 -14.55 -4.97 -12.62
N PRO A 232 -14.69 -6.01 -13.46
CA PRO A 232 -13.55 -6.62 -14.16
C PRO A 232 -12.77 -5.61 -15.01
N SER A 233 -13.48 -4.76 -15.76
CA SER A 233 -12.88 -3.75 -16.64
C SER A 233 -12.15 -2.66 -15.85
N LEU A 234 -12.73 -2.17 -14.75
CA LEU A 234 -12.08 -1.23 -13.83
C LEU A 234 -10.84 -1.85 -13.17
N SER A 235 -10.91 -3.13 -12.81
CA SER A 235 -9.76 -3.87 -12.24
C SER A 235 -8.62 -4.01 -13.23
N LEU A 236 -8.91 -4.26 -14.51
CA LEU A 236 -7.92 -4.32 -15.58
C LEU A 236 -7.26 -2.94 -15.79
N ARG A 237 -8.06 -1.89 -15.99
CA ARG A 237 -7.56 -0.51 -16.20
C ARG A 237 -6.72 -0.02 -15.02
N THR A 238 -7.16 -0.30 -13.79
CA THR A 238 -6.40 0.05 -12.57
C THR A 238 -5.03 -0.63 -12.54
N ARG A 239 -4.95 -1.91 -12.98
CA ARG A 239 -3.67 -2.62 -13.10
C ARG A 239 -2.79 -1.97 -14.16
N GLN A 240 -3.30 -1.74 -15.36
CA GLN A 240 -2.56 -1.10 -16.45
C GLN A 240 -1.98 0.26 -16.06
N VAL A 241 -2.78 1.13 -15.43
CA VAL A 241 -2.32 2.45 -14.97
C VAL A 241 -1.21 2.31 -13.92
N ARG A 242 -1.33 1.37 -12.98
CA ARG A 242 -0.29 1.12 -11.96
C ARG A 242 0.99 0.59 -12.59
N ASP A 243 0.89 -0.29 -13.57
CA ASP A 243 2.05 -0.87 -14.25
C ASP A 243 2.79 0.19 -15.07
N ILE A 244 2.05 1.06 -15.78
CA ILE A 244 2.63 2.20 -16.51
C ILE A 244 3.29 3.17 -15.53
N SER A 245 2.59 3.58 -14.47
CA SER A 245 3.13 4.50 -13.47
C SER A 245 4.40 3.93 -12.83
N ARG A 246 4.43 2.64 -12.48
CA ARG A 246 5.62 1.99 -11.93
C ARG A 246 6.77 2.00 -12.91
N ARG A 247 6.55 1.62 -14.17
CA ARG A 247 7.61 1.63 -15.20
C ARG A 247 8.21 3.02 -15.36
N VAL A 248 7.37 4.04 -15.52
CA VAL A 248 7.83 5.43 -15.66
C VAL A 248 8.64 5.88 -14.43
N THR A 249 8.16 5.59 -13.21
CA THR A 249 8.90 5.93 -11.99
C THR A 249 10.23 5.18 -11.87
N ASP A 250 10.26 3.87 -12.17
CA ASP A 250 11.48 3.07 -12.18
C ASP A 250 12.49 3.63 -13.19
N ASP A 251 12.06 3.94 -14.41
CA ASP A 251 12.92 4.45 -15.49
C ASP A 251 13.51 5.82 -15.14
N LEU A 252 12.69 6.72 -14.61
CA LEU A 252 13.15 8.04 -14.15
C LEU A 252 14.12 7.93 -12.98
N ALA A 253 13.86 7.04 -12.02
CA ALA A 253 14.74 6.82 -10.88
C ALA A 253 16.10 6.25 -11.32
N LEU A 254 16.11 5.32 -12.27
CA LEU A 254 17.33 4.77 -12.85
C LEU A 254 18.09 5.81 -13.68
N ALA A 255 17.40 6.65 -14.45
CA ALA A 255 18.02 7.73 -15.21
C ALA A 255 18.71 8.74 -14.29
N ALA A 256 18.06 9.15 -13.22
CA ALA A 256 18.64 10.05 -12.24
C ALA A 256 19.82 9.39 -11.49
N ALA A 257 19.72 8.10 -11.13
CA ALA A 257 20.83 7.37 -10.53
C ALA A 257 22.06 7.26 -11.45
N ARG A 258 21.85 7.10 -12.77
CA ARG A 258 22.94 7.11 -13.76
C ARG A 258 23.63 8.47 -13.84
N GLN A 259 22.89 9.57 -13.76
CA GLN A 259 23.45 10.92 -13.78
C GLN A 259 24.32 11.21 -12.55
N ALA A 260 23.93 10.69 -11.38
CA ALA A 260 24.73 10.82 -10.16
C ALA A 260 26.06 10.04 -10.21
N GLY A 261 26.16 9.00 -11.04
CA GLY A 261 27.40 8.24 -11.24
C GLY A 261 27.81 7.32 -10.08
N GLU A 262 26.96 7.18 -9.06
CA GLU A 262 27.27 6.39 -7.86
C GLU A 262 26.87 4.92 -8.01
N HIS A 263 27.65 4.03 -7.41
CA HIS A 263 27.25 2.63 -7.23
C HIS A 263 26.07 2.55 -6.26
N LEU A 264 25.04 1.79 -6.63
CA LEU A 264 23.87 1.57 -5.80
C LEU A 264 24.08 0.35 -4.90
N THR A 265 23.72 0.50 -3.62
CA THR A 265 23.65 -0.63 -2.69
C THR A 265 22.44 -1.50 -3.02
N ALA A 266 22.69 -2.75 -3.38
CA ALA A 266 21.67 -3.72 -3.73
C ALA A 266 21.76 -4.95 -2.83
N ILE A 267 20.61 -5.54 -2.51
CA ILE A 267 20.51 -6.74 -1.66
C ILE A 267 20.08 -7.90 -2.53
N VAL A 268 20.77 -9.03 -2.40
CA VAL A 268 20.41 -10.29 -3.08
C VAL A 268 19.14 -10.85 -2.46
N VAL A 269 18.08 -10.99 -3.27
CA VAL A 269 16.75 -11.44 -2.81
C VAL A 269 16.32 -12.81 -3.34
N SER A 270 17.15 -13.44 -4.17
CA SER A 270 16.98 -14.82 -4.62
C SER A 270 18.35 -15.50 -4.79
N PRO A 271 18.42 -16.84 -4.84
CA PRO A 271 19.66 -17.54 -5.11
C PRO A 271 20.09 -17.22 -6.55
N PRO A 272 21.39 -17.16 -6.83
CA PRO A 272 21.87 -17.02 -8.20
C PRO A 272 21.47 -18.21 -9.07
N THR A 273 21.06 -17.97 -10.31
CA THR A 273 20.73 -19.01 -11.29
C THR A 273 21.32 -18.63 -12.64
N GLY A 274 22.15 -19.50 -13.22
CA GLY A 274 22.77 -19.26 -14.52
C GLY A 274 23.63 -17.98 -14.59
N GLY A 275 24.38 -17.67 -13.52
CA GLY A 275 25.21 -16.45 -13.46
C GLY A 275 24.43 -15.14 -13.31
N ARG A 276 23.11 -15.21 -13.12
CA ARG A 276 22.24 -14.08 -12.85
C ARG A 276 21.69 -14.14 -11.43
N VAL A 277 21.35 -13.00 -10.87
CA VAL A 277 20.78 -12.91 -9.53
C VAL A 277 19.71 -11.82 -9.47
N ARG A 278 18.64 -12.06 -8.71
CA ARG A 278 17.65 -11.01 -8.43
C ARG A 278 18.12 -10.18 -7.25
N VAL A 279 18.14 -8.87 -7.45
CA VAL A 279 18.52 -7.89 -6.44
C VAL A 279 17.39 -6.91 -6.17
N LEU A 280 17.40 -6.31 -4.99
CA LEU A 280 16.56 -5.18 -4.58
C LEU A 280 17.50 -4.01 -4.25
N VAL A 281 17.27 -2.85 -4.85
CA VAL A 281 17.92 -1.60 -4.46
C VAL A 281 16.99 -0.89 -3.47
N PRO A 282 17.28 -0.90 -2.15
CA PRO A 282 16.31 -0.45 -1.15
C PRO A 282 15.97 1.04 -1.28
N THR A 283 16.95 1.87 -1.63
CA THR A 283 16.80 3.32 -1.80
C THR A 283 15.88 3.68 -2.96
N LEU A 284 15.87 2.88 -4.03
CA LEU A 284 14.99 3.09 -5.19
C LEU A 284 13.68 2.29 -5.08
N GLY A 285 13.62 1.28 -4.21
CA GLY A 285 12.51 0.34 -4.16
C GLY A 285 12.39 -0.56 -5.39
N ILE A 286 13.42 -0.60 -6.23
CA ILE A 286 13.48 -1.32 -7.50
C ILE A 286 14.07 -2.72 -7.30
N SER A 287 13.43 -3.73 -7.89
CA SER A 287 14.01 -5.08 -7.99
C SER A 287 14.20 -5.47 -9.45
N ARG A 288 15.38 -6.00 -9.78
CA ARG A 288 15.80 -6.41 -11.12
C ARG A 288 16.68 -7.65 -11.07
N THR A 289 16.75 -8.37 -12.19
CA THR A 289 17.63 -9.53 -12.36
C THR A 289 18.88 -9.10 -13.11
N VAL A 290 20.02 -9.10 -12.44
CA VAL A 290 21.31 -8.62 -12.97
C VAL A 290 22.25 -9.78 -13.31
N SER A 291 23.17 -9.56 -14.24
CA SER A 291 24.28 -10.49 -14.51
C SER A 291 25.42 -10.27 -13.52
N LEU A 292 26.00 -11.35 -13.00
CA LEU A 292 27.14 -11.30 -12.07
C LEU A 292 28.47 -11.07 -12.79
N ALA A 293 28.58 -11.46 -14.07
CA ALA A 293 29.84 -11.40 -14.81
C ALA A 293 30.44 -9.98 -14.91
N PRO A 294 29.67 -8.91 -15.22
CA PRO A 294 30.19 -7.54 -15.26
C PRO A 294 30.63 -6.99 -13.89
N LEU A 295 30.19 -7.62 -12.80
CA LEU A 295 30.57 -7.25 -11.44
C LEU A 295 31.89 -7.91 -11.00
N GLY A 296 32.49 -8.76 -11.83
CA GLY A 296 33.69 -9.53 -11.47
C GLY A 296 33.43 -10.60 -10.39
N ILE A 297 32.16 -10.88 -10.07
CA ILE A 297 31.76 -11.84 -9.04
C ILE A 297 31.84 -13.24 -9.62
N ARG A 298 32.84 -14.00 -9.18
CA ARG A 298 33.08 -15.40 -9.62
C ARG A 298 32.38 -16.43 -8.74
N THR A 299 32.15 -16.09 -7.47
CA THR A 299 31.46 -16.93 -6.50
C THR A 299 30.01 -16.48 -6.36
N ALA A 300 29.08 -17.43 -6.33
CA ALA A 300 27.66 -17.14 -6.17
C ALA A 300 27.42 -16.38 -4.85
N PRO A 301 26.88 -15.15 -4.86
CA PRO A 301 26.61 -14.43 -3.62
C PRO A 301 25.48 -15.10 -2.84
N ALA A 302 25.58 -15.07 -1.52
CA ALA A 302 24.53 -15.57 -0.63
C ALA A 302 23.27 -14.69 -0.70
N VAL A 303 22.12 -15.27 -0.38
CA VAL A 303 20.88 -14.50 -0.15
C VAL A 303 21.11 -13.53 1.02
N ALA A 304 20.49 -12.34 0.96
CA ALA A 304 20.72 -11.21 1.86
C ALA A 304 22.13 -10.56 1.78
N ALA A 305 23.03 -11.05 0.92
CA ALA A 305 24.29 -10.37 0.68
C ALA A 305 24.08 -8.99 0.04
N THR A 306 24.96 -8.05 0.38
CA THR A 306 24.97 -6.72 -0.20
C THR A 306 25.96 -6.64 -1.36
N LEU A 307 25.52 -6.08 -2.49
CA LEU A 307 26.31 -5.85 -3.69
C LEU A 307 26.34 -4.35 -4.01
N ALA A 308 27.48 -3.87 -4.51
CA ALA A 308 27.58 -2.55 -5.14
C ALA A 308 27.33 -2.71 -6.64
N ILE A 309 26.24 -2.12 -7.16
CA ILE A 309 25.81 -2.31 -8.54
C ILE A 309 25.81 -0.97 -9.28
N PRO A 310 26.53 -0.82 -10.40
CA PRO A 310 26.43 0.36 -11.23
C PRO A 310 25.00 0.47 -11.82
N PRO A 311 24.39 1.67 -11.85
CA PRO A 311 23.04 1.87 -12.38
C PRO A 311 22.82 1.38 -13.82
N ALA A 312 23.89 1.29 -14.61
CA ALA A 312 23.86 0.74 -15.97
C ALA A 312 23.40 -0.73 -16.02
N LEU A 313 23.72 -1.54 -14.99
CA LEU A 313 23.33 -2.96 -14.93
C LEU A 313 21.88 -3.18 -14.46
N LEU A 314 21.16 -2.12 -14.07
CA LEU A 314 19.76 -2.18 -13.66
C LEU A 314 18.79 -1.79 -14.78
N GLY A 315 19.30 -1.39 -15.95
CA GLY A 315 18.50 -1.21 -17.16
C GLY A 315 18.09 -2.53 -17.77
N ASP A 316 17.05 -2.50 -18.60
CA ASP A 316 16.64 -3.62 -19.45
C ASP A 316 17.76 -4.01 -20.45
#